data_AF-A0A357T0U1-F1
#
_entry.id   AF-A0A357T0U1-F1
#
_cell.length_a   1.000
_cell.length_b   1.000
_cell.length_c   1.000
_cell.angle_alpha   90.00
_cell.angle_beta   90.00
_cell.angle_gamma   90.00
#
_symmetry.space_group_name_H-M   'P 1'
#
loop_
_entity.id
_entity.type
_entity.pdbx_description
1 polymer ?
#
loop_
_entity_poly.entity_id
_entity_poly.type
_entity_poly.pdbx_seq_one_letter_code
_entity_poly.pdbx_strand_id
1 'polypeptide(L)'
;MKEGGSVRERIIIALDVSERHALEKWAETLRTHVSWVKVGMELFYALGSEAVTYLNKQGFKVFLDLKLHDIPNTVEKAATVLVETGAAMINLHCLGGVEMMKRTAERVRKEAGMKGLTPPKLIGVTILTSISEEILKKELQINSSMKEQVLHLATIAKDAGLNGVVASPLEVQAIKDKCGDGFLTIVPGIRPAWSVVND
;
A
#
# COMPACT_ATOMS: atom_id res chain seq x y z
N MET A 1 6.54 5.92 -12.37
CA MET A 1 7.72 5.17 -12.86
C MET A 1 7.46 4.81 -14.31
N LYS A 2 8.08 5.52 -15.26
CA LYS A 2 8.30 4.98 -16.61
C LYS A 2 9.81 4.95 -16.85
N GLU A 3 10.20 3.92 -17.59
CA GLU A 3 11.54 3.53 -18.05
C GLU A 3 12.43 2.81 -17.02
N GLY A 4 12.73 1.53 -17.30
CA GLY A 4 13.95 0.87 -16.79
C GLY A 4 13.82 -0.23 -15.72
N GLY A 5 12.66 -0.43 -15.10
CA GLY A 5 12.51 -1.48 -14.07
C GLY A 5 12.23 -2.86 -14.68
N SER A 6 13.01 -3.87 -14.32
CA SER A 6 12.72 -5.28 -14.62
C SER A 6 11.28 -5.63 -14.22
N VAL A 7 10.62 -6.58 -14.91
CA VAL A 7 9.29 -7.10 -14.50
C VAL A 7 9.29 -7.48 -13.01
N ARG A 8 10.43 -7.99 -12.55
CA ARG A 8 10.73 -8.33 -11.16
C ARG A 8 10.48 -7.19 -10.16
N GLU A 9 10.58 -5.93 -10.59
CA GLU A 9 10.41 -4.75 -9.76
C GLU A 9 9.02 -4.10 -9.85
N ARG A 10 8.16 -4.58 -10.74
CA ARG A 10 6.81 -4.01 -11.00
C ARG A 10 5.68 -4.88 -10.49
N ILE A 11 5.95 -6.13 -10.13
CA ILE A 11 4.98 -7.07 -9.56
C ILE A 11 5.22 -7.15 -8.05
N ILE A 12 4.14 -6.98 -7.28
CA ILE A 12 4.12 -7.21 -5.83
C ILE A 12 3.28 -8.45 -5.59
N ILE A 13 3.89 -9.54 -5.10
CA ILE A 13 3.17 -10.79 -4.82
C ILE A 13 2.58 -10.74 -3.42
N ALA A 14 1.28 -11.01 -3.28
CA ALA A 14 0.61 -11.13 -2.01
C ALA A 14 1.00 -12.45 -1.30
N LEU A 15 1.50 -12.34 -0.07
CA LEU A 15 1.77 -13.51 0.79
C LEU A 15 0.61 -13.63 1.78
N ASP A 16 -0.51 -14.13 1.28
CA ASP A 16 -1.74 -14.33 2.05
C ASP A 16 -1.71 -15.76 2.65
N VAL A 17 -0.86 -15.92 3.68
CA VAL A 17 -0.68 -17.14 4.47
C VAL A 17 -0.55 -16.76 5.94
N SER A 18 -0.93 -17.67 6.84
CA SER A 18 -0.86 -17.45 8.30
C SER A 18 0.22 -18.29 9.01
N GLU A 19 0.87 -19.22 8.31
CA GLU A 19 1.86 -20.12 8.91
C GLU A 19 3.30 -19.78 8.49
N ARG A 20 4.24 -19.87 9.45
CA ARG A 20 5.67 -19.63 9.20
C ARG A 20 6.25 -20.54 8.12
N HIS A 21 5.94 -21.84 8.16
CA HIS A 21 6.47 -22.78 7.16
C HIS A 21 5.99 -22.45 5.74
N ALA A 22 4.73 -22.03 5.59
CA ALA A 22 4.19 -21.59 4.32
C ALA A 22 4.86 -20.30 3.82
N LEU A 23 5.09 -19.32 4.72
CA LEU A 23 5.85 -18.11 4.42
C LEU A 23 7.25 -18.43 3.89
N GLU A 24 7.99 -19.29 4.59
CA GLU A 24 9.36 -19.67 4.23
C GLU A 24 9.42 -20.35 2.86
N LYS A 25 8.49 -21.30 2.60
CA LYS A 25 8.36 -21.98 1.31
C LYS A 25 8.10 -21.00 0.16
N TRP A 26 7.18 -20.05 0.35
CA TRP A 26 6.89 -19.05 -0.68
C TRP A 26 8.06 -18.08 -0.89
N ALA A 27 8.72 -17.65 0.19
CA ALA A 27 9.89 -16.79 0.10
C ALA A 27 11.02 -17.46 -0.71
N GLU A 28 11.32 -18.72 -0.43
CA GLU A 28 12.32 -19.49 -1.18
C GLU A 28 11.95 -19.61 -2.66
N THR A 29 10.69 -19.91 -2.94
CA THR A 29 10.18 -20.06 -4.31
C THR A 29 10.28 -18.74 -5.08
N LEU A 30 9.94 -17.61 -4.45
CA LEU A 30 9.76 -16.32 -5.12
C LEU A 30 11.04 -15.48 -5.23
N ARG A 31 12.06 -15.74 -4.39
CA ARG A 31 13.21 -14.84 -4.21
C ARG A 31 14.02 -14.59 -5.48
N THR A 32 13.95 -15.46 -6.48
CA THR A 32 14.61 -15.30 -7.79
C THR A 32 13.71 -14.67 -8.86
N HIS A 33 12.40 -14.60 -8.63
CA HIS A 33 11.40 -14.19 -9.64
C HIS A 33 10.81 -12.80 -9.43
N VAL A 34 10.70 -12.34 -8.18
CA VAL A 34 10.17 -11.01 -7.81
C VAL A 34 11.08 -10.32 -6.81
N SER A 35 11.02 -8.98 -6.76
CA SER A 35 11.73 -8.18 -5.77
C SER A 35 10.79 -7.66 -4.69
N TRP A 36 9.46 -7.66 -4.94
CA TRP A 36 8.47 -7.14 -4.02
C TRP A 36 7.48 -8.21 -3.59
N VAL A 37 7.17 -8.20 -2.29
CA VAL A 37 6.11 -8.99 -1.68
C VAL A 37 5.24 -8.10 -0.81
N LYS A 38 3.96 -8.47 -0.67
CA LYS A 38 3.01 -7.79 0.19
C LYS A 38 2.72 -8.64 1.41
N VAL A 39 2.95 -8.08 2.59
CA VAL A 39 2.50 -8.63 3.87
C VAL A 39 1.18 -7.95 4.21
N GLY A 40 0.09 -8.70 4.13
CA GLY A 40 -1.25 -8.24 4.53
C GLY A 40 -1.55 -8.48 6.01
N MET A 41 -2.77 -8.14 6.42
CA MET A 41 -3.25 -8.34 7.80
C MET A 41 -3.15 -9.79 8.28
N GLU A 42 -3.51 -10.77 7.45
CA GLU A 42 -3.47 -12.20 7.83
C GLU A 42 -2.08 -12.61 8.33
N LEU A 43 -1.07 -12.42 7.48
CA LEU A 43 0.31 -12.78 7.79
C LEU A 43 0.87 -11.93 8.94
N PHE A 44 0.59 -10.62 8.95
CA PHE A 44 1.11 -9.73 9.99
C PHE A 44 0.46 -10.00 11.36
N TYR A 45 -0.81 -10.36 11.41
CA TYR A 45 -1.48 -10.68 12.68
C TYR A 45 -1.07 -12.06 13.20
N ALA A 46 -0.72 -13.00 12.31
CA ALA A 46 -0.22 -14.30 12.72
C ALA A 46 1.23 -14.25 13.23
N LEU A 47 2.13 -13.54 12.53
CA LEU A 47 3.58 -13.60 12.79
C LEU A 47 4.22 -12.26 13.19
N GLY A 48 3.46 -11.17 13.18
CA GLY A 48 3.94 -9.84 13.54
C GLY A 48 5.01 -9.27 12.59
N SER A 49 5.83 -8.38 13.15
CA SER A 49 6.96 -7.75 12.44
C SER A 49 8.08 -8.73 12.08
N GLU A 50 8.08 -9.94 12.65
CA GLU A 50 9.06 -10.97 12.33
C GLU A 50 8.94 -11.42 10.87
N ALA A 51 7.73 -11.47 10.31
CA ALA A 51 7.51 -11.77 8.90
C ALA A 51 8.23 -10.77 7.98
N VAL A 52 8.13 -9.47 8.30
CA VAL A 52 8.80 -8.40 7.54
C VAL A 52 10.31 -8.54 7.64
N THR A 53 10.81 -8.76 8.86
CA THR A 53 12.26 -8.93 9.11
C THR A 53 12.82 -10.12 8.35
N TYR A 54 12.11 -11.26 8.37
CA TYR A 54 12.48 -12.46 7.63
C TYR A 54 12.53 -12.21 6.12
N LEU A 55 11.48 -11.60 5.55
CA LEU A 55 11.42 -11.32 4.11
C LEU A 55 12.50 -10.34 3.64
N ASN A 56 12.80 -9.33 4.45
CA ASN A 56 13.92 -8.43 4.19
C ASN A 56 15.27 -9.17 4.17
N LYS A 57 15.50 -10.13 5.08
CA LYS A 57 16.71 -10.98 5.07
C LYS A 57 16.80 -11.88 3.83
N GLN A 58 15.67 -12.27 3.25
CA GLN A 58 15.61 -13.00 1.98
C GLN A 58 15.84 -12.10 0.75
N GLY A 59 16.01 -10.79 0.94
CA GLY A 59 16.30 -9.82 -0.12
C GLY A 59 15.05 -9.21 -0.78
N PHE A 60 13.86 -9.42 -0.21
CA PHE A 60 12.64 -8.77 -0.71
C PHE A 60 12.51 -7.33 -0.21
N LYS A 61 11.81 -6.51 -1.01
CA LYS A 61 11.22 -5.25 -0.58
C LYS A 61 9.79 -5.51 -0.14
N VAL A 62 9.48 -5.22 1.11
CA VAL A 62 8.15 -5.48 1.67
C VAL A 62 7.22 -4.27 1.51
N PHE A 63 6.04 -4.51 0.93
CA PHE A 63 4.87 -3.65 1.07
C PHE A 63 4.01 -4.15 2.24
N LEU A 64 3.96 -3.38 3.32
CA LEU A 64 3.14 -3.68 4.49
C LEU A 64 1.74 -3.07 4.31
N ASP A 65 0.77 -3.93 3.99
CA ASP A 65 -0.61 -3.57 3.63
C ASP A 65 -1.56 -3.77 4.82
N LEU A 66 -1.48 -2.85 5.80
CA LEU A 66 -2.32 -2.86 7.00
C LEU A 66 -3.43 -1.82 6.98
N LYS A 67 -3.47 -0.97 5.95
CA LYS A 67 -4.50 0.03 5.68
C LYS A 67 -4.83 0.85 6.93
N LEU A 68 -3.81 1.44 7.56
CA LEU A 68 -3.99 2.18 8.83
C LEU A 68 -5.11 3.23 8.71
N HIS A 69 -6.06 3.20 9.65
CA HIS A 69 -7.20 4.10 9.64
C HIS A 69 -7.77 4.25 11.06
N ASP A 70 -7.50 5.40 11.67
CA ASP A 70 -7.89 5.75 13.03
C ASP A 70 -7.74 7.29 13.17
N ILE A 71 -7.83 7.85 14.37
CA ILE A 71 -7.52 9.27 14.60
C ILE A 71 -6.04 9.59 14.27
N PRO A 72 -5.71 10.84 13.90
CA PRO A 72 -4.35 11.22 13.46
C PRO A 72 -3.21 10.76 14.38
N ASN A 73 -3.39 10.89 15.70
CA ASN A 73 -2.39 10.53 16.68
C ASN A 73 -2.14 9.01 16.77
N THR A 74 -3.18 8.19 16.56
CA THR A 74 -3.04 6.73 16.58
C THR A 74 -2.32 6.26 15.34
N VAL A 75 -2.73 6.76 14.16
CA VAL A 75 -2.13 6.36 12.88
C VAL A 75 -0.67 6.81 12.77
N GLU A 76 -0.32 8.03 13.19
CA GLU A 76 1.09 8.46 13.14
C GLU A 76 1.97 7.59 14.04
N LYS A 77 1.48 7.19 15.23
CA LYS A 77 2.23 6.35 16.17
C LYS A 77 2.37 4.93 15.64
N ALA A 78 1.29 4.35 15.12
CA ALA A 78 1.33 3.04 14.49
C ALA A 78 2.31 3.03 13.32
N ALA A 79 2.22 4.00 12.41
CA ALA A 79 3.14 4.11 11.27
C ALA A 79 4.60 4.29 11.71
N THR A 80 4.86 5.03 12.80
CA THR A 80 6.20 5.19 13.38
C THR A 80 6.80 3.84 13.80
N VAL A 81 6.03 3.01 14.51
CA VAL A 81 6.46 1.66 14.90
C VAL A 81 6.77 0.82 13.66
N LEU A 82 5.96 0.94 12.62
CA LEU A 82 6.15 0.19 11.39
C LEU A 82 7.41 0.59 10.60
N VAL A 83 7.95 1.80 10.78
CA VAL A 83 9.23 2.21 10.17
C VAL A 83 10.36 1.25 10.60
N GLU A 84 10.37 0.82 11.87
CA GLU A 84 11.42 -0.04 12.42
C GLU A 84 11.42 -1.45 11.84
N THR A 85 10.29 -1.90 11.28
CA THR A 85 10.20 -3.22 10.65
C THR A 85 11.05 -3.34 9.38
N GLY A 86 11.48 -2.20 8.82
CA GLY A 86 12.19 -2.14 7.56
C GLY A 86 11.29 -2.34 6.34
N ALA A 87 9.97 -2.17 6.47
CA ALA A 87 9.08 -2.15 5.32
C ALA A 87 9.53 -1.05 4.33
N ALA A 88 9.51 -1.36 3.03
CA ALA A 88 9.85 -0.38 1.99
C ALA A 88 8.63 0.48 1.60
N MET A 89 7.43 0.02 1.94
CA MET A 89 6.16 0.69 1.67
C MET A 89 5.13 0.34 2.74
N ILE A 90 4.32 1.31 3.16
CA ILE A 90 3.22 1.16 4.13
C ILE A 90 2.00 1.90 3.57
N ASN A 91 0.79 1.45 3.86
CA ASN A 91 -0.43 2.17 3.48
C ASN A 91 -1.33 2.58 4.65
N LEU A 92 -2.18 3.55 4.34
CA LEU A 92 -3.17 4.18 5.21
C LEU A 92 -4.38 4.63 4.39
N HIS A 93 -5.57 4.71 4.97
CA HIS A 93 -6.77 5.14 4.25
C HIS A 93 -6.79 6.66 4.04
N CYS A 94 -7.08 7.10 2.80
CA CYS A 94 -7.29 8.53 2.52
C CYS A 94 -8.56 9.08 3.19
N LEU A 95 -9.54 8.22 3.47
CA LEU A 95 -10.78 8.56 4.17
C LEU A 95 -10.55 8.98 5.64
N GLY A 96 -9.36 8.76 6.21
CA GLY A 96 -9.01 9.28 7.54
C GLY A 96 -8.66 10.78 7.55
N GLY A 97 -8.66 11.43 6.38
CA GLY A 97 -8.53 12.87 6.26
C GLY A 97 -7.09 13.39 6.14
N VAL A 98 -6.98 14.64 5.69
CA VAL A 98 -5.69 15.31 5.39
C VAL A 98 -4.79 15.38 6.61
N GLU A 99 -5.33 15.70 7.78
CA GLU A 99 -4.55 15.83 9.02
C GLU A 99 -3.87 14.51 9.40
N MET A 100 -4.61 13.39 9.36
CA MET A 100 -4.07 12.06 9.62
C MET A 100 -2.93 11.74 8.66
N MET A 101 -3.16 11.94 7.37
CA MET A 101 -2.20 11.67 6.31
C MET A 101 -0.92 12.52 6.45
N LYS A 102 -1.07 13.83 6.64
CA LYS A 102 0.02 14.78 6.73
C LYS A 102 0.89 14.53 7.95
N ARG A 103 0.28 14.40 9.13
CA ARG A 103 0.99 14.08 10.38
C ARG A 103 1.77 12.78 10.28
N THR A 104 1.15 11.75 9.68
CA THR A 104 1.80 10.46 9.46
C THR A 104 3.01 10.60 8.54
N ALA A 105 2.88 11.33 7.42
CA ALA A 105 3.99 11.55 6.49
C ALA A 105 5.16 12.30 7.11
N GLU A 106 4.89 13.36 7.88
CA GLU A 106 5.92 14.13 8.58
C GLU A 106 6.61 13.28 9.65
N ARG A 107 5.84 12.56 10.47
CA ARG A 107 6.36 11.72 11.55
C ARG A 107 7.23 10.58 11.01
N VAL A 108 6.78 9.87 9.97
CA VAL A 108 7.53 8.75 9.37
C VAL A 108 8.88 9.22 8.82
N ARG A 109 8.92 10.37 8.11
CA ARG A 109 10.18 10.93 7.60
C ARG A 109 11.11 11.33 8.74
N LYS A 110 10.59 11.97 9.78
CA LYS A 110 11.37 12.36 10.95
C LYS A 110 11.96 11.14 11.66
N GLU A 111 11.14 10.12 11.91
CA GLU A 111 11.58 8.89 12.57
C GLU A 111 12.68 8.17 11.80
N ALA A 112 12.47 7.99 10.49
CA ALA A 112 13.47 7.37 9.62
C ALA A 112 14.78 8.17 9.64
N GLY A 113 14.71 9.50 9.56
CA GLY A 113 15.88 10.39 9.62
C GLY A 113 16.65 10.28 10.94
N MET A 114 15.96 10.28 12.09
CA MET A 114 16.59 10.13 13.41
C MET A 114 17.31 8.79 13.56
N LYS A 115 16.83 7.74 12.87
CA LYS A 115 17.39 6.38 12.91
C LYS A 115 18.36 6.07 11.78
N GLY A 116 18.63 7.01 10.87
CA GLY A 116 19.46 6.77 9.69
C GLY A 116 18.86 5.73 8.71
N LEU A 117 17.54 5.56 8.73
CA LEU A 117 16.80 4.65 7.86
C LEU A 117 16.27 5.38 6.62
N THR A 118 16.05 4.63 5.54
CA THR A 118 15.27 5.14 4.41
C THR A 118 13.78 5.11 4.78
N PRO A 119 13.04 6.23 4.68
CA PRO A 119 11.62 6.22 5.03
C PRO A 119 10.83 5.31 4.07
N PRO A 120 9.87 4.52 4.58
CA PRO A 120 8.96 3.75 3.74
C PRO A 120 8.14 4.71 2.87
N LYS A 121 7.81 4.25 1.66
CA LYS A 121 6.83 4.94 0.83
C LYS A 121 5.45 4.83 1.48
N LEU A 122 4.77 5.96 1.66
CA LEU A 122 3.40 5.98 2.17
C LEU A 122 2.41 6.02 1.01
N ILE A 123 1.50 5.04 0.97
CA ILE A 123 0.51 4.88 -0.09
C ILE A 123 -0.90 5.03 0.48
N GLY A 124 -1.70 5.91 -0.09
CA GLY A 124 -3.08 6.14 0.33
C GLY A 124 -4.04 5.13 -0.27
N VAL A 125 -4.86 4.45 0.52
CA VAL A 125 -5.99 3.69 -0.01
C VAL A 125 -7.13 4.66 -0.31
N THR A 126 -7.55 4.74 -1.57
CA THR A 126 -8.67 5.59 -2.00
C THR A 126 -10.01 4.94 -1.61
N ILE A 127 -10.74 4.37 -2.57
CA ILE A 127 -11.93 3.57 -2.34
C ILE A 127 -11.56 2.10 -2.54
N LEU A 128 -11.99 1.22 -1.63
CA LEU A 128 -11.75 -0.22 -1.78
C LEU A 128 -12.45 -0.72 -3.04
N THR A 129 -11.81 -1.61 -3.77
CA THR A 129 -12.37 -2.19 -5.02
C THR A 129 -13.63 -3.02 -4.79
N SER A 130 -13.95 -3.36 -3.53
CA SER A 130 -15.20 -4.01 -3.12
C SER A 130 -16.37 -3.03 -2.94
N ILE A 131 -16.14 -1.72 -2.91
CA ILE A 131 -17.18 -0.71 -2.76
C ILE A 131 -17.71 -0.35 -4.15
N SER A 132 -18.98 -0.64 -4.41
CA SER A 132 -19.68 -0.21 -5.61
C SER A 132 -20.10 1.26 -5.51
N GLU A 133 -20.48 1.86 -6.63
CA GLU A 133 -21.06 3.22 -6.63
C GLU A 133 -22.36 3.29 -5.82
N GLU A 134 -23.11 2.19 -5.76
CA GLU A 134 -24.31 2.10 -4.91
C GLU A 134 -23.96 2.13 -3.43
N ILE A 135 -22.98 1.33 -2.98
CA ILE A 135 -22.50 1.35 -1.58
C ILE A 135 -21.96 2.75 -1.25
N LEU A 136 -21.17 3.34 -2.14
CA LEU A 136 -20.60 4.68 -1.98
C LEU A 136 -21.68 5.73 -1.72
N LYS A 137 -22.75 5.73 -2.51
CA LYS A 137 -23.82 6.74 -2.43
C LYS A 137 -24.84 6.45 -1.33
N LYS A 138 -25.26 5.19 -1.17
CA LYS A 138 -26.38 4.84 -0.28
C LYS A 138 -25.92 4.52 1.15
N GLU A 139 -24.80 3.81 1.30
CA GLU A 139 -24.33 3.36 2.61
C GLU A 139 -23.34 4.35 3.22
N LEU A 140 -22.36 4.81 2.41
CA LEU A 140 -21.34 5.77 2.87
C LEU A 140 -21.77 7.23 2.74
N GLN A 141 -22.90 7.49 2.07
CA GLN A 141 -23.47 8.82 1.85
C GLN A 141 -22.51 9.80 1.15
N ILE A 142 -21.65 9.28 0.28
CA ILE A 142 -20.74 10.06 -0.55
C ILE A 142 -21.40 10.28 -1.91
N ASN A 143 -21.83 11.51 -2.17
CA ASN A 143 -22.65 11.85 -3.34
C ASN A 143 -21.87 12.03 -4.65
N SER A 144 -20.55 12.20 -4.59
CA SER A 144 -19.69 12.24 -5.77
C SER A 144 -19.73 10.91 -6.51
N SER A 145 -19.44 10.94 -7.82
CA SER A 145 -19.21 9.70 -8.57
C SER A 145 -17.96 8.98 -8.05
N MET A 146 -17.86 7.67 -8.29
CA MET A 146 -16.69 6.87 -7.91
C MET A 146 -15.39 7.50 -8.41
N LYS A 147 -15.36 7.91 -9.69
CA LYS A 147 -14.19 8.52 -10.32
C LYS A 147 -13.81 9.85 -9.66
N GLU A 148 -14.80 10.73 -9.41
CA GLU A 148 -14.55 12.01 -8.73
C GLU A 148 -14.00 11.79 -7.33
N GLN A 149 -14.56 10.83 -6.58
CA GLN A 149 -14.11 10.53 -5.24
C GLN A 149 -12.69 9.99 -5.21
N VAL A 150 -12.35 9.04 -6.09
CA VAL A 150 -10.99 8.50 -6.18
C VAL A 150 -9.98 9.60 -6.55
N LEU A 151 -10.30 10.45 -7.54
CA LEU A 151 -9.42 11.55 -7.94
C LEU A 151 -9.26 12.60 -6.85
N HIS A 152 -10.34 12.91 -6.12
CA HIS A 152 -10.28 13.78 -4.96
C HIS A 152 -9.35 13.22 -3.88
N LEU A 153 -9.56 11.95 -3.49
CA LEU A 153 -8.74 11.26 -2.48
C LEU A 153 -7.26 11.18 -2.90
N ALA A 154 -6.99 10.89 -4.17
CA ALA A 154 -5.62 10.88 -4.70
C ALA A 154 -4.96 12.27 -4.65
N THR A 155 -5.70 13.33 -4.97
CA THR A 155 -5.21 14.71 -4.91
C THR A 155 -4.85 15.09 -3.48
N ILE A 156 -5.77 14.89 -2.52
CA ILE A 156 -5.50 15.25 -1.13
C ILE A 156 -4.40 14.38 -0.49
N ALA A 157 -4.23 13.13 -0.93
CA ALA A 157 -3.13 12.27 -0.51
C ALA A 157 -1.78 12.84 -0.96
N LYS A 158 -1.68 13.28 -2.22
CA LYS A 158 -0.49 13.96 -2.73
C LYS A 158 -0.19 15.23 -1.94
N ASP A 159 -1.20 16.07 -1.71
CA ASP A 159 -1.04 17.34 -0.99
C ASP A 159 -0.64 17.12 0.48
N ALA A 160 -1.11 16.03 1.09
CA ALA A 160 -0.68 15.59 2.42
C ALA A 160 0.73 14.98 2.45
N GLY A 161 1.40 14.84 1.30
CA GLY A 161 2.78 14.36 1.21
C GLY A 161 2.93 12.84 1.13
N LEU A 162 1.89 12.10 0.75
CA LEU A 162 2.00 10.68 0.45
C LEU A 162 2.73 10.48 -0.88
N ASN A 163 3.27 9.28 -1.11
CA ASN A 163 4.05 8.95 -2.30
C ASN A 163 3.19 8.40 -3.45
N GLY A 164 1.93 8.04 -3.18
CA GLY A 164 1.02 7.47 -4.15
C GLY A 164 -0.28 6.98 -3.53
N VAL A 165 -1.07 6.26 -4.32
CA VAL A 165 -2.32 5.63 -3.88
C VAL A 165 -2.51 4.21 -4.38
N VAL A 166 -3.36 3.46 -3.69
CA VAL A 166 -4.00 2.24 -4.20
C VAL A 166 -5.29 2.64 -4.92
N ALA A 167 -5.46 2.17 -6.16
CA ALA A 167 -6.63 2.47 -7.01
C ALA A 167 -6.86 1.36 -8.05
N SER A 168 -8.05 1.35 -8.67
CA SER A 168 -8.41 0.44 -9.75
C SER A 168 -7.56 0.69 -11.01
N PRO A 169 -7.30 -0.33 -11.87
CA PRO A 169 -6.63 -0.10 -13.15
C PRO A 169 -7.32 0.96 -14.02
N LEU A 170 -8.64 1.12 -13.89
CA LEU A 170 -9.45 2.08 -14.65
C LEU A 170 -9.13 3.55 -14.31
N GLU A 171 -8.61 3.80 -13.11
CA GLU A 171 -8.36 5.16 -12.61
C GLU A 171 -6.92 5.63 -12.81
N VAL A 172 -6.01 4.73 -13.18
CA VAL A 172 -4.56 4.98 -13.24
C VAL A 172 -4.23 6.21 -14.09
N GLN A 173 -4.75 6.28 -15.32
CA GLN A 173 -4.43 7.38 -16.23
C GLN A 173 -4.92 8.72 -15.67
N ALA A 174 -6.16 8.78 -15.18
CA ALA A 174 -6.72 10.00 -14.63
C ALA A 174 -5.97 10.47 -13.36
N ILE A 175 -5.51 9.54 -12.52
CA ILE A 175 -4.66 9.85 -11.37
C ILE A 175 -3.32 10.41 -11.85
N LYS A 176 -2.71 9.84 -12.90
CA LYS A 176 -1.43 10.33 -13.46
C LYS A 176 -1.57 11.73 -14.03
N ASP A 177 -2.64 11.99 -14.78
CA ASP A 177 -2.91 13.31 -15.36
C ASP A 177 -3.10 14.38 -14.27
N LYS A 178 -3.75 14.01 -13.15
CA LYS A 178 -4.03 14.93 -12.04
C LYS A 178 -2.87 15.10 -11.06
N CYS A 179 -2.20 14.00 -10.71
CA CYS A 179 -1.21 13.94 -9.63
C CYS A 179 0.24 13.88 -10.15
N GLY A 180 0.46 13.70 -11.44
CA GLY A 180 1.76 13.61 -12.09
C GLY A 180 2.35 12.19 -12.11
N ASP A 181 3.25 11.94 -13.07
CA ASP A 181 3.81 10.61 -13.33
C ASP A 181 4.63 10.00 -12.18
N GLY A 182 5.19 10.88 -11.33
CA GLY A 182 5.94 10.52 -10.14
C GLY A 182 5.07 10.00 -8.98
N PHE A 183 3.78 10.34 -8.94
CA PHE A 183 2.87 9.88 -7.89
C PHE A 183 2.49 8.43 -8.13
N LEU A 184 2.84 7.53 -7.21
CA LEU A 184 2.71 6.08 -7.44
C LEU A 184 1.24 5.65 -7.48
N THR A 185 0.96 4.64 -8.29
CA THR A 185 -0.36 3.99 -8.32
C THR A 185 -0.13 2.49 -8.17
N ILE A 186 -0.56 1.95 -7.04
CA ILE A 186 -0.51 0.51 -6.75
C ILE A 186 -1.86 -0.07 -7.17
N VAL A 187 -1.84 -1.02 -8.09
CA VAL A 187 -3.06 -1.59 -8.67
C VAL A 187 -3.22 -3.03 -8.17
N PRO A 188 -4.18 -3.31 -7.27
CA PRO A 188 -4.45 -4.66 -6.81
C PRO A 188 -5.27 -5.46 -7.84
N GLY A 189 -5.37 -6.77 -7.65
CA GLY A 189 -6.30 -7.61 -8.43
C GLY A 189 -5.91 -7.81 -9.90
N ILE A 190 -4.63 -7.65 -10.26
CA ILE A 190 -4.14 -7.98 -11.60
C ILE A 190 -4.20 -9.50 -11.78
N ARG A 191 -5.10 -9.95 -12.66
CA ARG A 191 -5.25 -11.34 -13.05
C ARG A 191 -4.58 -11.56 -14.42
N PRO A 192 -3.54 -12.43 -14.51
CA PRO A 192 -2.96 -12.78 -15.81
C PRO A 192 -4.01 -13.39 -16.73
N ALA A 193 -3.88 -13.21 -18.05
CA ALA A 193 -4.84 -13.74 -19.02
C ALA A 193 -5.04 -15.28 -18.95
N TRP A 194 -4.08 -16.00 -18.34
CA TRP A 194 -4.10 -17.44 -18.13
C TRP A 194 -4.65 -17.87 -16.77
N SER A 195 -4.93 -16.95 -15.84
CA SER A 195 -5.55 -17.31 -14.57
C SER A 195 -7.02 -17.63 -14.78
N VAL A 196 -7.48 -18.77 -14.25
CA VAL A 196 -8.86 -19.23 -14.35
C VAL A 196 -9.81 -18.16 -13.79
N VAL A 197 -10.86 -17.84 -14.54
CA VAL A 197 -11.97 -17.00 -14.09
C VAL A 197 -12.77 -17.85 -13.10
N ASN A 198 -12.39 -17.87 -11.82
CA ASN A 198 -13.23 -18.16 -10.65
C ASN A 198 -12.33 -18.46 -9.43
N ASP A 199 -12.22 -17.45 -8.57
CA ASP A 199 -12.18 -17.52 -7.10
C ASP A 199 -12.48 -16.11 -6.59
#